data_AF-A0A8E0M7X9-F1
#
_entry.id   AF-A0A8E0M7X9-F1
#
_cell.length_a   1.000
_cell.length_b   1.000
_cell.length_c   1.000
_cell.angle_alpha   90.00
_cell.angle_beta   90.00
_cell.angle_gamma   90.00
#
_symmetry.space_group_name_H-M   'P 1'
#
loop_
_entity.id
_entity.type
_entity.pdbx_description
1 polymer ?
#
loop_
_entity_poly.entity_id
_entity_poly.type
_entity_poly.pdbx_seq_one_letter_code
_entity_poly.pdbx_strand_id
1 'polypeptide(L)'
;MLYDDLHRQDPEKLVKFVQPLLGYAKDPNIQWPAYTATGANLTDISISVLASGLLLEDDNRIALVQQNLPKAMGLVTAKDGIYADGSFVQHTFFPYNGSYDNEMIKGIARVSSTLVGTPWAISEVQFANVFNLIDKGFLQLMVNGRMPSMVSGRSISRAPGTNAETTELETGKETLANLTLIADATPATLKQKIYQAVATWVAQVGERYNFYDKPRDYAALNGLKTALHQATAQKDDVSSLNIYGAMDRVMQKTPTHAVGIAMYSNRIANFEYGNTENSHAWHTADGMVYLYNNDLNQFGEGYWTTVDPYRLPGTTVDTVSLPDGEKSSSKSPQAWVGGATDGTIASVGMALNKANEGQNLQAMKSWFLLNDQIINLGANINGTTAADIETIIDQRQIDPATTKITVDGQVYTKQKTVSRWANINTTDPENNVGYIIAKGNAPVTINQATRTGTYKDINGYFPSDTVYKHTYATLAAMHGATVKNGSYEYVTVPNATDTKVAQLAQSPDYMVLANTGE
;
A
#
# COMPACT_ATOMS: atom_id res chain seq x y z
N MET A 1 -34.67 -7.65 3.19
CA MET A 1 -35.13 -8.77 2.33
C MET A 1 -36.46 -9.34 2.80
N LEU A 2 -36.59 -9.77 4.06
CA LEU A 2 -37.84 -10.34 4.58
C LEU A 2 -38.76 -9.30 5.27
N TYR A 3 -38.68 -8.03 4.88
CA TYR A 3 -39.39 -6.94 5.56
C TYR A 3 -40.90 -7.17 5.51
N ASP A 4 -41.47 -7.28 4.30
CA ASP A 4 -42.91 -7.44 4.12
C ASP A 4 -43.47 -8.70 4.79
N ASP A 5 -42.71 -9.80 4.77
CA ASP A 5 -43.13 -11.06 5.39
C ASP A 5 -43.12 -10.97 6.91
N LEU A 6 -42.08 -10.37 7.51
CA LEU A 6 -42.02 -10.15 8.96
C LEU A 6 -43.08 -9.15 9.41
N HIS A 7 -43.23 -8.04 8.69
CA HIS A 7 -44.20 -7.00 8.98
C HIS A 7 -45.63 -7.55 8.89
N ARG A 8 -45.94 -8.41 7.91
CA ARG A 8 -47.27 -9.02 7.77
C ARG A 8 -47.58 -10.08 8.83
N GLN A 9 -46.57 -10.81 9.32
CA GLN A 9 -46.75 -11.89 10.29
C GLN A 9 -46.76 -11.40 11.74
N ASP A 10 -45.79 -10.55 12.11
CA ASP A 10 -45.61 -10.03 13.46
C ASP A 10 -44.79 -8.72 13.41
N PRO A 11 -45.45 -7.54 13.30
CA PRO A 11 -44.77 -6.25 13.26
C PRO A 11 -43.87 -5.99 14.49
N GLU A 12 -44.24 -6.50 15.67
CA GLU A 12 -43.43 -6.32 16.88
C GLU A 12 -42.13 -7.12 16.84
N LYS A 13 -42.12 -8.23 16.10
CA LYS A 13 -40.92 -9.07 15.94
C LYS A 13 -39.82 -8.33 15.20
N LEU A 14 -40.18 -7.51 14.21
CA LEU A 14 -39.23 -6.64 13.53
C LEU A 14 -38.59 -5.66 14.50
N VAL A 15 -39.40 -4.98 15.32
CA VAL A 15 -38.91 -4.06 16.35
C VAL A 15 -37.97 -4.78 17.33
N LYS A 16 -38.33 -5.97 17.81
CA LYS A 16 -37.49 -6.78 18.71
C LYS A 16 -36.14 -7.14 18.09
N PHE A 17 -36.09 -7.43 16.78
CA PHE A 17 -34.83 -7.71 16.09
C PHE A 17 -33.97 -6.46 15.84
N VAL A 18 -34.59 -5.30 15.64
CA VAL A 18 -33.85 -4.04 15.44
C VAL A 18 -33.43 -3.41 16.77
N GLN A 19 -34.11 -3.70 17.89
CA GLN A 19 -33.87 -3.09 19.19
C GLN A 19 -32.39 -3.09 19.65
N PRO A 20 -31.59 -4.16 19.47
CA PRO A 20 -30.17 -4.12 19.83
C PRO A 20 -29.38 -3.07 19.04
N LEU A 21 -29.70 -2.86 17.75
CA LEU A 21 -29.05 -1.87 16.89
C LEU A 21 -29.30 -0.43 17.38
N LEU A 22 -30.44 -0.17 18.02
CA LEU A 22 -30.73 1.15 18.60
C LEU A 22 -29.79 1.49 19.77
N GLY A 23 -29.24 0.48 20.44
CA GLY A 23 -28.22 0.65 21.47
C GLY A 23 -26.81 0.74 20.89
N TYR A 24 -26.41 -0.25 20.09
CA TYR A 24 -25.05 -0.36 19.54
C TYR A 24 -24.74 0.66 18.45
N ALA A 25 -25.71 0.99 17.60
CA ALA A 25 -25.60 1.94 16.50
C ALA A 25 -26.58 3.10 16.73
N LYS A 26 -26.55 3.69 17.93
CA LYS A 26 -27.44 4.78 18.30
C LYS A 26 -27.18 6.07 17.50
N ASP A 27 -25.91 6.34 17.21
CA ASP A 27 -25.41 7.54 16.54
C ASP A 27 -24.19 7.16 15.67
N PRO A 28 -24.15 7.56 14.38
CA PRO A 28 -22.99 7.35 13.51
C PRO A 28 -21.64 7.79 14.08
N ASN A 29 -21.62 8.78 14.97
CA ASN A 29 -20.38 9.31 15.57
C ASN A 29 -19.88 8.48 16.75
N ILE A 30 -20.59 7.44 17.21
CA ILE A 30 -20.26 6.72 18.45
C ILE A 30 -19.92 5.27 18.12
N GLN A 31 -18.62 4.94 18.10
CA GLN A 31 -18.16 3.55 17.91
C GLN A 31 -18.21 2.77 19.23
N TRP A 32 -17.78 3.40 20.31
CA TRP A 32 -17.83 2.92 21.68
C TRP A 32 -18.18 4.11 22.59
N PRO A 33 -18.65 3.93 23.83
CA PRO A 33 -19.10 5.04 24.68
C PRO A 33 -18.10 6.19 24.84
N ALA A 34 -16.79 5.92 24.73
CA ALA A 34 -15.72 6.91 24.82
C ALA A 34 -15.01 7.24 23.49
N TYR A 35 -15.42 6.64 22.37
CA TYR A 35 -14.71 6.75 21.09
C TYR A 35 -15.60 7.34 20.00
N THR A 36 -15.14 8.45 19.44
CA THR A 36 -15.78 9.08 18.27
C THR A 36 -15.39 8.33 17.01
N ALA A 37 -16.39 7.89 16.24
CA ALA A 37 -16.17 7.23 14.96
C ALA A 37 -15.75 8.25 13.89
N THR A 38 -14.75 7.89 13.09
CA THR A 38 -14.18 8.67 11.99
C THR A 38 -13.95 7.76 10.78
N GLY A 39 -13.82 8.34 9.59
CA GLY A 39 -13.52 7.61 8.36
C GLY A 39 -14.43 6.39 8.16
N ALA A 40 -13.84 5.22 7.93
CA ALA A 40 -14.56 3.97 7.71
C ALA A 40 -15.50 3.57 8.85
N ASN A 41 -15.09 3.77 10.10
CA ASN A 41 -15.91 3.39 11.26
C ASN A 41 -17.21 4.21 11.28
N LEU A 42 -17.13 5.50 10.92
CA LEU A 42 -18.32 6.37 10.82
C LEU A 42 -19.25 5.86 9.73
N THR A 43 -18.73 5.46 8.57
CA THR A 43 -19.55 4.98 7.45
C THR A 43 -20.19 3.63 7.74
N ASP A 44 -19.51 2.71 8.42
CA ASP A 44 -20.06 1.41 8.82
C ASP A 44 -21.20 1.55 9.84
N ILE A 45 -21.02 2.42 10.84
CA ILE A 45 -22.09 2.71 11.81
C ILE A 45 -23.23 3.45 11.11
N SER A 46 -22.94 4.34 10.15
CA SER A 46 -23.96 5.00 9.33
C SER A 46 -24.83 4.01 8.56
N ILE A 47 -24.25 2.94 7.99
CA ILE A 47 -25.03 1.87 7.35
C ILE A 47 -25.97 1.19 8.36
N SER A 48 -25.47 0.93 9.57
CA SER A 48 -26.26 0.28 10.63
C SER A 48 -27.41 1.17 11.12
N VAL A 49 -27.14 2.47 11.31
CA VAL A 49 -28.16 3.47 11.68
C VAL A 49 -29.19 3.60 10.57
N LEU A 50 -28.76 3.72 9.32
CA LEU A 50 -29.64 3.81 8.15
C LEU A 50 -30.55 2.58 8.06
N ALA A 51 -29.97 1.38 8.15
CA ALA A 51 -30.72 0.14 8.10
C ALA A 51 -31.81 0.09 9.19
N SER A 52 -31.48 0.47 10.43
CA SER A 52 -32.48 0.54 11.49
C SER A 52 -33.55 1.63 11.27
N GLY A 53 -33.20 2.77 10.67
CA GLY A 53 -34.16 3.82 10.32
C GLY A 53 -35.14 3.36 9.25
N LEU A 54 -34.64 2.72 8.19
CA LEU A 54 -35.47 2.16 7.11
C LEU A 54 -36.37 1.03 7.62
N LEU A 55 -35.87 0.13 8.47
CA LEU A 55 -36.65 -0.98 9.02
C LEU A 55 -37.71 -0.54 10.03
N LEU A 56 -37.55 0.61 10.68
CA LEU A 56 -38.51 1.13 11.65
C LEU A 56 -39.34 2.30 11.12
N GLU A 57 -39.13 2.69 9.86
CA GLU A 57 -39.72 3.89 9.26
C GLU A 57 -39.47 5.15 10.13
N ASP A 58 -38.25 5.27 10.66
CA ASP A 58 -37.84 6.35 11.57
C ASP A 58 -37.01 7.41 10.84
N ASP A 59 -37.71 8.44 10.37
CA ASP A 59 -37.15 9.62 9.69
C ASP A 59 -36.03 10.30 10.47
N ASN A 60 -36.07 10.29 11.82
CA ASN A 60 -35.04 10.94 12.62
C ASN A 60 -33.70 10.21 12.51
N ARG A 61 -33.73 8.88 12.38
CA ARG A 61 -32.52 8.06 12.21
C ARG A 61 -31.93 8.24 10.81
N ILE A 62 -32.78 8.37 9.79
CA ILE A 62 -32.33 8.67 8.42
C ILE A 62 -31.70 10.07 8.38
N ALA A 63 -32.34 11.07 9.00
CA ALA A 63 -31.79 12.42 9.12
C ALA A 63 -30.47 12.45 9.88
N LEU A 64 -30.32 11.62 10.93
CA LEU A 64 -29.07 11.50 11.67
C LEU A 64 -27.92 10.99 10.78
N VAL A 65 -28.18 10.05 9.86
CA VAL A 65 -27.18 9.60 8.88
C VAL A 65 -26.84 10.72 7.90
N GLN A 66 -27.85 11.39 7.34
CA GLN A 66 -27.65 12.52 6.42
C GLN A 66 -26.78 13.62 7.04
N GLN A 67 -26.98 13.93 8.32
CA GLN A 67 -26.22 14.97 9.04
C GLN A 67 -24.76 14.57 9.29
N ASN A 68 -24.47 13.27 9.49
CA ASN A 68 -23.18 12.82 10.00
C ASN A 68 -22.26 12.21 8.96
N LEU A 69 -22.79 11.56 7.91
CA LEU A 69 -21.99 10.98 6.84
C LEU A 69 -21.01 12.00 6.21
N PRO A 70 -21.40 13.26 5.94
CA PRO A 70 -20.50 14.25 5.35
C PRO A 70 -19.20 14.51 6.13
N LYS A 71 -19.16 14.19 7.44
CA LYS A 71 -17.94 14.34 8.25
C LYS A 71 -16.81 13.41 7.78
N ALA A 72 -17.12 12.22 7.26
CA ALA A 72 -16.12 11.32 6.69
C ALA A 72 -15.64 11.77 5.29
N MET A 73 -16.38 12.68 4.64
CA MET A 73 -16.09 13.18 3.30
C MET A 73 -15.28 14.50 3.34
N GLY A 74 -15.06 15.08 4.51
CA GLY A 74 -14.32 16.32 4.68
C GLY A 74 -12.80 16.13 4.58
N LEU A 75 -12.10 17.17 4.14
CA LEU A 75 -10.64 17.22 4.26
C LEU A 75 -10.23 17.43 5.72
N VAL A 76 -9.14 16.79 6.10
CA VAL A 76 -8.44 17.00 7.36
C VAL A 76 -6.99 17.42 7.10
N THR A 77 -6.36 17.98 8.13
CA THR A 77 -4.93 18.32 8.12
C THR A 77 -4.15 17.57 9.19
N ALA A 78 -4.82 16.73 9.96
CA ALA A 78 -4.23 15.88 10.99
C ALA A 78 -5.21 14.74 11.34
N LYS A 79 -4.66 13.61 11.78
CA LYS A 79 -5.40 12.41 12.19
C LYS A 79 -6.22 11.79 11.05
N ASP A 80 -7.35 11.18 11.38
CA ASP A 80 -8.16 10.36 10.50
C ASP A 80 -8.86 11.19 9.42
N GLY A 81 -8.83 10.70 8.18
CA GLY A 81 -9.62 11.22 7.08
C GLY A 81 -8.83 11.47 5.80
N ILE A 82 -9.45 12.26 4.94
CA ILE A 82 -9.00 12.58 3.59
C ILE A 82 -8.06 13.79 3.63
N TYR A 83 -6.91 13.72 2.97
CA TYR A 83 -6.00 14.85 2.80
C TYR A 83 -6.00 15.33 1.35
N ALA A 84 -5.62 16.60 1.15
CA ALA A 84 -5.69 17.26 -0.16
C ALA A 84 -4.77 16.65 -1.24
N ASP A 85 -3.69 15.98 -0.82
CA ASP A 85 -2.74 15.27 -1.68
C ASP A 85 -3.23 13.88 -2.11
N GLY A 86 -4.39 13.42 -1.60
CA GLY A 86 -4.93 12.08 -1.84
C GLY A 86 -4.53 11.05 -0.78
N SER A 87 -3.76 11.45 0.24
CA SER A 87 -3.55 10.58 1.39
C SER A 87 -4.85 10.29 2.12
N PHE A 88 -4.97 9.06 2.59
CA PHE A 88 -5.96 8.68 3.59
C PHE A 88 -5.26 8.13 4.82
N VAL A 89 -5.54 8.74 5.97
CA VAL A 89 -5.01 8.29 7.26
C VAL A 89 -6.17 7.76 8.09
N GLN A 90 -5.91 6.67 8.79
CA GLN A 90 -6.83 6.13 9.79
C GLN A 90 -6.05 5.65 11.01
N HIS A 91 -6.75 5.45 12.12
CA HIS A 91 -6.12 5.06 13.39
C HIS A 91 -5.05 6.08 13.81
N THR A 92 -5.41 7.35 13.66
CA THR A 92 -4.68 8.58 13.97
C THR A 92 -3.46 8.87 13.11
N PHE A 93 -2.71 7.87 12.63
CA PHE A 93 -1.41 8.12 11.98
C PHE A 93 -0.94 6.98 11.07
N PHE A 94 -1.83 6.14 10.57
CA PHE A 94 -1.48 5.07 9.62
C PHE A 94 -1.99 5.34 8.21
N PRO A 95 -1.15 5.19 7.18
CA PRO A 95 -1.56 5.27 5.77
C PRO A 95 -2.48 4.11 5.43
N TYR A 96 -3.68 4.40 4.93
CA TYR A 96 -4.76 3.42 4.91
C TYR A 96 -5.69 3.43 3.69
N ASN A 97 -5.26 4.05 2.57
CA ASN A 97 -5.99 4.04 1.30
C ASN A 97 -6.41 2.62 0.85
N GLY A 98 -5.57 1.63 1.13
CA GLY A 98 -5.79 0.26 0.68
C GLY A 98 -6.78 -0.55 1.50
N SER A 99 -7.22 -0.11 2.69
CA SER A 99 -8.22 -0.86 3.46
C SER A 99 -9.30 0.01 4.08
N TYR A 100 -8.99 0.79 5.12
CA TYR A 100 -10.03 1.62 5.74
C TYR A 100 -10.65 2.64 4.77
N ASP A 101 -9.90 3.19 3.81
CA ASP A 101 -10.48 4.05 2.78
C ASP A 101 -11.40 3.27 1.82
N ASN A 102 -11.02 2.03 1.45
CA ASN A 102 -11.89 1.14 0.69
C ASN A 102 -13.22 0.89 1.40
N GLU A 103 -13.18 0.61 2.70
CA GLU A 103 -14.38 0.46 3.52
C GLU A 103 -15.20 1.76 3.60
N MET A 104 -14.51 2.91 3.71
CA MET A 104 -15.16 4.23 3.74
C MET A 104 -15.88 4.56 2.43
N ILE A 105 -15.23 4.40 1.27
CA ILE A 105 -15.84 4.65 -0.04
C ILE A 105 -17.02 3.70 -0.27
N LYS A 106 -16.89 2.43 0.10
CA LYS A 106 -17.99 1.46 0.05
C LYS A 106 -19.19 1.96 0.86
N GLY A 107 -18.95 2.45 2.08
CA GLY A 107 -19.99 2.97 2.96
C GLY A 107 -20.65 4.26 2.43
N ILE A 108 -19.85 5.22 1.97
CA ILE A 108 -20.34 6.46 1.32
C ILE A 108 -21.21 6.12 0.12
N ALA A 109 -20.75 5.23 -0.76
CA ALA A 109 -21.46 4.86 -1.98
C ALA A 109 -22.78 4.13 -1.66
N ARG A 110 -22.79 3.19 -0.71
CA ARG A 110 -24.00 2.46 -0.31
C ARG A 110 -25.04 3.37 0.34
N VAL A 111 -24.64 4.22 1.29
CA VAL A 111 -25.58 5.14 1.94
C VAL A 111 -26.14 6.14 0.93
N SER A 112 -25.28 6.76 0.13
CA SER A 112 -25.69 7.82 -0.78
C SER A 112 -26.58 7.31 -1.92
N SER A 113 -26.27 6.13 -2.47
CA SER A 113 -27.13 5.49 -3.48
C SER A 113 -28.48 5.04 -2.94
N THR A 114 -28.59 4.77 -1.64
CA THR A 114 -29.88 4.45 -0.99
C THR A 114 -30.74 5.71 -0.78
N LEU A 115 -30.10 6.85 -0.47
CA LEU A 115 -30.80 8.10 -0.15
C LEU A 115 -31.09 8.99 -1.37
N VAL A 116 -30.51 8.70 -2.53
CA VAL A 116 -30.71 9.50 -3.75
C VAL A 116 -32.20 9.56 -4.13
N GLY A 117 -32.69 10.74 -4.49
CA GLY A 117 -34.09 10.98 -4.83
C GLY A 117 -35.05 11.08 -3.63
N THR A 118 -34.55 10.94 -2.40
CA THR A 118 -35.32 11.16 -1.16
C THR A 118 -35.06 12.55 -0.57
N PRO A 119 -35.89 13.04 0.38
CA PRO A 119 -35.60 14.26 1.13
C PRO A 119 -34.28 14.24 1.92
N TRP A 120 -33.72 13.04 2.17
CA TRP A 120 -32.48 12.85 2.91
C TRP A 120 -31.26 12.64 2.01
N ALA A 121 -31.36 12.93 0.71
CA ALA A 121 -30.23 12.83 -0.20
C ALA A 121 -29.00 13.60 0.32
N ILE A 122 -27.82 13.00 0.14
CA ILE A 122 -26.54 13.66 0.45
C ILE A 122 -26.26 14.69 -0.64
N SER A 123 -25.99 15.94 -0.23
CA SER A 123 -25.73 17.03 -1.17
C SER A 123 -24.48 16.76 -2.02
N GLU A 124 -24.58 16.98 -3.34
CA GLU A 124 -23.49 16.76 -4.30
C GLU A 124 -22.19 17.50 -3.94
N VAL A 125 -22.31 18.71 -3.37
CA VAL A 125 -21.16 19.51 -2.92
C VAL A 125 -20.26 18.79 -1.90
N GLN A 126 -20.80 17.83 -1.14
CA GLN A 126 -20.02 17.06 -0.16
C GLN A 126 -19.06 16.08 -0.84
N PHE A 127 -19.31 15.69 -2.08
CA PHE A 127 -18.49 14.71 -2.79
C PHE A 127 -17.24 15.29 -3.43
N ALA A 128 -17.05 16.61 -3.47
CA ALA A 128 -15.90 17.23 -4.14
C ALA A 128 -14.56 16.64 -3.66
N ASN A 129 -14.41 16.44 -2.34
CA ASN A 129 -13.21 15.85 -1.77
C ASN A 129 -13.10 14.34 -2.05
N VAL A 130 -14.23 13.63 -2.07
CA VAL A 130 -14.30 12.20 -2.42
C VAL A 130 -13.87 12.00 -3.88
N PHE A 131 -14.26 12.89 -4.79
CA PHE A 131 -13.83 12.84 -6.19
C PHE A 131 -12.33 13.10 -6.34
N ASN A 132 -11.78 14.07 -5.60
CA ASN A 132 -10.32 14.28 -5.55
C ASN A 132 -9.59 13.05 -4.96
N LEU A 133 -10.15 12.42 -3.93
CA LEU A 133 -9.61 11.20 -3.35
C LEU A 133 -9.66 10.03 -4.35
N ILE A 134 -10.72 9.87 -5.14
CA ILE A 134 -10.77 8.87 -6.20
C ILE A 134 -9.65 9.09 -7.22
N ASP A 135 -9.47 10.32 -7.71
CA ASP A 135 -8.44 10.63 -8.72
C ASP A 135 -7.02 10.46 -8.15
N LYS A 136 -6.73 10.99 -6.96
CA LYS A 136 -5.38 10.97 -6.37
C LYS A 136 -5.09 9.76 -5.48
N GLY A 137 -6.01 9.39 -4.61
CA GLY A 137 -5.84 8.33 -3.62
C GLY A 137 -6.25 6.93 -4.08
N PHE A 138 -6.81 6.77 -5.28
CA PHE A 138 -7.09 5.45 -5.86
C PHE A 138 -6.48 5.30 -7.26
N LEU A 139 -6.91 6.11 -8.25
CA LEU A 139 -6.44 5.95 -9.63
C LEU A 139 -4.93 6.11 -9.77
N GLN A 140 -4.31 6.99 -8.98
CA GLN A 140 -2.86 7.22 -9.01
C GLN A 140 -2.06 6.31 -8.07
N LEU A 141 -2.71 5.59 -7.14
CA LEU A 141 -2.07 4.59 -6.27
C LEU A 141 -2.12 3.17 -6.82
N MET A 142 -3.20 2.82 -7.52
CA MET A 142 -3.37 1.48 -8.10
C MET A 142 -2.34 1.17 -9.18
N VAL A 143 -1.83 -0.06 -9.19
CA VAL A 143 -0.82 -0.54 -10.15
C VAL A 143 -1.27 -1.85 -10.78
N ASN A 144 -1.63 -1.86 -12.07
CA ASN A 144 -2.10 -3.05 -12.80
C ASN A 144 -3.21 -3.79 -12.02
N GLY A 145 -4.21 -3.06 -11.52
CA GLY A 145 -5.30 -3.65 -10.74
C GLY A 145 -4.94 -4.10 -9.33
N ARG A 146 -3.71 -3.88 -8.87
CA ARG A 146 -3.26 -4.12 -7.49
C ARG A 146 -3.36 -2.85 -6.66
N MET A 147 -3.83 -2.98 -5.43
CA MET A 147 -3.68 -1.96 -4.40
C MET A 147 -2.38 -2.20 -3.61
N PRO A 148 -1.40 -1.29 -3.66
CA PRO A 148 -0.12 -1.49 -3.00
C PRO A 148 -0.21 -1.77 -1.50
N SER A 149 0.59 -2.73 -1.04
CA SER A 149 0.67 -3.13 0.37
C SER A 149 1.08 -1.96 1.29
N MET A 150 1.90 -1.02 0.80
CA MET A 150 2.40 0.12 1.58
C MET A 150 1.30 1.08 2.09
N VAL A 151 0.09 1.00 1.56
CA VAL A 151 -1.08 1.79 2.01
C VAL A 151 -2.19 0.92 2.59
N SER A 152 -1.91 -0.35 2.90
CA SER A 152 -2.89 -1.32 3.39
C SER A 152 -2.78 -1.62 4.89
N GLY A 153 -1.84 -0.97 5.59
CA GLY A 153 -1.62 -1.15 7.03
C GLY A 153 -1.48 -2.62 7.44
N ARG A 154 -2.09 -3.01 8.57
CA ARG A 154 -1.98 -4.39 9.07
C ARG A 154 -2.65 -5.46 8.18
N SER A 155 -3.47 -5.06 7.21
CA SER A 155 -4.20 -5.98 6.31
C SER A 155 -3.27 -6.80 5.42
N ILE A 156 -2.01 -6.38 5.21
CA ILE A 156 -1.00 -7.13 4.45
C ILE A 156 -0.73 -8.54 5.03
N SER A 157 -1.07 -8.74 6.30
CA SER A 157 -0.86 -9.98 7.04
C SER A 157 -2.06 -10.93 7.02
N ARG A 158 -3.16 -10.61 6.34
CA ARG A 158 -4.38 -11.43 6.36
C ARG A 158 -4.27 -12.60 5.38
N ALA A 159 -4.58 -13.81 5.84
CA ALA A 159 -4.48 -14.98 4.99
C ALA A 159 -5.50 -14.96 3.81
N PRO A 160 -5.13 -15.40 2.60
CA PRO A 160 -6.02 -15.51 1.46
C PRO A 160 -7.36 -16.17 1.80
N GLY A 161 -8.46 -15.53 1.41
CA GLY A 161 -9.83 -16.04 1.61
C GLY A 161 -10.42 -15.86 3.01
N THR A 162 -9.67 -15.31 3.97
CA THR A 162 -10.20 -15.01 5.33
C THR A 162 -10.82 -13.62 5.44
N ASN A 163 -10.50 -12.73 4.51
CA ASN A 163 -10.96 -11.36 4.40
C ASN A 163 -10.98 -10.94 2.92
N ALA A 164 -11.56 -9.79 2.59
CA ALA A 164 -11.53 -9.26 1.22
C ALA A 164 -10.21 -8.56 0.87
N GLU A 165 -9.41 -8.17 1.87
CA GLU A 165 -8.16 -7.43 1.73
C GLU A 165 -6.96 -8.30 2.14
N THR A 166 -6.65 -9.35 1.36
CA THR A 166 -5.66 -10.39 1.75
C THR A 166 -4.42 -10.44 0.86
N THR A 167 -4.54 -10.01 -0.39
CA THR A 167 -3.43 -9.83 -1.33
C THR A 167 -3.66 -8.53 -2.08
N GLU A 168 -2.62 -7.96 -2.70
CA GLU A 168 -2.80 -6.70 -3.42
C GLU A 168 -3.85 -6.77 -4.54
N LEU A 169 -4.03 -7.94 -5.18
CA LEU A 169 -5.06 -8.17 -6.19
C LEU A 169 -6.46 -8.32 -5.58
N GLU A 170 -6.62 -8.99 -4.43
CA GLU A 170 -7.92 -9.06 -3.74
C GLU A 170 -8.36 -7.69 -3.24
N THR A 171 -7.43 -6.94 -2.62
CA THR A 171 -7.67 -5.55 -2.22
C THR A 171 -7.94 -4.65 -3.43
N GLY A 172 -7.24 -4.89 -4.52
CA GLY A 172 -7.49 -4.22 -5.80
C GLY A 172 -8.89 -4.51 -6.35
N LYS A 173 -9.35 -5.77 -6.30
CA LYS A 173 -10.71 -6.16 -6.69
C LYS A 173 -11.78 -5.43 -5.87
N GLU A 174 -11.58 -5.28 -4.56
CA GLU A 174 -12.46 -4.44 -3.72
C GLU A 174 -12.44 -2.98 -4.14
N THR A 175 -11.26 -2.45 -4.48
CA THR A 175 -11.11 -1.09 -5.00
C THR A 175 -11.89 -0.90 -6.30
N LEU A 176 -11.77 -1.83 -7.26
CA LEU A 176 -12.53 -1.82 -8.52
C LEU A 176 -14.04 -1.84 -8.25
N ALA A 177 -14.50 -2.67 -7.31
CA ALA A 177 -15.90 -2.75 -6.92
C ALA A 177 -16.41 -1.42 -6.32
N ASN A 178 -15.59 -0.74 -5.53
CA ASN A 178 -15.93 0.55 -4.92
C ASN A 178 -15.94 1.69 -5.94
N LEU A 179 -14.92 1.75 -6.80
CA LEU A 179 -14.83 2.76 -7.86
C LEU A 179 -15.99 2.65 -8.84
N THR A 180 -16.35 1.45 -9.27
CA THR A 180 -17.48 1.24 -10.19
C THR A 180 -18.83 1.49 -9.52
N LEU A 181 -18.97 1.23 -8.21
CA LEU A 181 -20.18 1.54 -7.45
C LEU A 181 -20.45 3.05 -7.34
N ILE A 182 -19.40 3.86 -7.14
CA ILE A 182 -19.55 5.32 -7.00
C ILE A 182 -19.51 6.07 -8.35
N ALA A 183 -19.08 5.41 -9.43
CA ALA A 183 -18.82 6.03 -10.73
C ALA A 183 -20.00 6.87 -11.26
N ASP A 184 -21.24 6.41 -11.10
CA ASP A 184 -22.45 7.10 -11.56
C ASP A 184 -22.73 8.41 -10.83
N ALA A 185 -22.23 8.56 -9.60
CA ALA A 185 -22.33 9.79 -8.82
C ALA A 185 -21.20 10.78 -9.14
N THR A 186 -20.18 10.39 -9.90
CA THR A 186 -19.04 11.25 -10.23
C THR A 186 -19.29 12.13 -11.46
N PRO A 187 -18.55 13.24 -11.64
CA PRO A 187 -18.58 14.01 -12.87
C PRO A 187 -18.23 13.12 -14.08
N ALA A 188 -18.83 13.38 -15.24
CA ALA A 188 -18.67 12.56 -16.44
C ALA A 188 -17.21 12.28 -16.83
N THR A 189 -16.32 13.26 -16.63
CA THR A 189 -14.88 13.13 -16.87
C THR A 189 -14.22 12.12 -15.93
N LEU A 190 -14.55 12.16 -14.63
CA LEU A 190 -14.03 11.23 -13.65
C LEU A 190 -14.62 9.82 -13.84
N LYS A 191 -15.92 9.73 -14.15
CA LYS A 191 -16.58 8.46 -14.50
C LYS A 191 -15.85 7.76 -15.65
N GLN A 192 -15.53 8.48 -16.72
CA GLN A 192 -14.79 7.92 -17.85
C GLN A 192 -13.37 7.50 -17.45
N LYS A 193 -12.66 8.29 -16.64
CA LYS A 193 -11.35 7.91 -16.10
C LYS A 193 -11.43 6.60 -15.31
N ILE A 194 -12.43 6.44 -14.43
CA ILE A 194 -12.64 5.22 -13.66
C ILE A 194 -12.82 4.03 -14.59
N TYR A 195 -13.75 4.10 -15.54
CA TYR A 195 -14.01 2.97 -16.45
C TYR A 195 -12.81 2.63 -17.33
N GLN A 196 -12.09 3.64 -17.82
CA GLN A 196 -10.86 3.45 -18.59
C GLN A 196 -9.77 2.75 -17.78
N ALA A 197 -9.55 3.19 -16.53
CA ALA A 197 -8.57 2.58 -15.63
C ALA A 197 -8.92 1.12 -15.32
N VAL A 198 -10.18 0.86 -14.93
CA VAL A 198 -10.68 -0.50 -14.66
C VAL A 198 -10.49 -1.42 -15.88
N ALA A 199 -10.88 -0.97 -17.07
CA ALA A 199 -10.70 -1.76 -18.30
C ALA A 199 -9.24 -2.06 -18.59
N THR A 200 -8.37 -1.07 -18.41
CA THR A 200 -6.92 -1.18 -18.63
C THR A 200 -6.29 -2.16 -17.63
N TRP A 201 -6.56 -2.01 -16.34
CA TRP A 201 -6.02 -2.89 -15.29
C TRP A 201 -6.46 -4.35 -15.45
N VAL A 202 -7.75 -4.59 -15.74
CA VAL A 202 -8.27 -5.94 -15.96
C VAL A 202 -7.61 -6.59 -17.17
N ALA A 203 -7.41 -5.85 -18.26
CA ALA A 203 -6.73 -6.35 -19.45
C ALA A 203 -5.24 -6.60 -19.23
N GLN A 204 -4.55 -5.71 -18.49
CA GLN A 204 -3.14 -5.85 -18.15
C GLN A 204 -2.90 -7.11 -17.32
N VAL A 205 -3.75 -7.37 -16.32
CA VAL A 205 -3.65 -8.59 -15.51
C VAL A 205 -3.99 -9.84 -16.34
N GLY A 206 -5.03 -9.77 -17.16
CA GLY A 206 -5.44 -10.83 -18.08
C GLY A 206 -5.80 -12.12 -17.35
N GLU A 207 -5.43 -13.27 -17.92
CA GLU A 207 -5.76 -14.61 -17.38
C GLU A 207 -5.02 -14.95 -16.08
N ARG A 208 -4.08 -14.12 -15.63
CA ARG A 208 -3.29 -14.33 -14.40
C ARG A 208 -4.13 -14.16 -13.13
N TYR A 209 -5.27 -13.48 -13.21
CA TYR A 209 -6.22 -13.35 -12.10
C TYR A 209 -7.63 -13.11 -12.62
N ASN A 210 -8.60 -13.82 -12.07
CA ASN A 210 -9.99 -13.71 -12.48
C ASN A 210 -10.76 -12.73 -11.57
N PHE A 211 -10.95 -11.49 -12.03
CA PHE A 211 -11.75 -10.48 -11.31
C PHE A 211 -13.24 -10.84 -11.17
N TYR A 212 -13.74 -11.85 -11.88
CA TYR A 212 -15.09 -12.38 -11.71
C TYR A 212 -15.18 -13.48 -10.66
N ASP A 213 -14.05 -14.01 -10.17
CA ASP A 213 -14.08 -15.04 -9.13
C ASP A 213 -14.41 -14.43 -7.76
N LYS A 214 -15.31 -15.10 -7.04
CA LYS A 214 -15.80 -14.73 -5.71
C LYS A 214 -16.06 -13.21 -5.59
N PRO A 215 -16.96 -12.65 -6.42
CA PRO A 215 -17.28 -11.23 -6.34
C PRO A 215 -17.94 -10.93 -5.00
N ARG A 216 -17.69 -9.74 -4.46
CA ARG A 216 -18.31 -9.28 -3.21
C ARG A 216 -19.84 -9.40 -3.24
N ASP A 217 -20.44 -8.91 -4.31
CA ASP A 217 -21.89 -8.86 -4.51
C ASP A 217 -22.24 -8.68 -6.00
N TYR A 218 -23.53 -8.75 -6.35
CA TYR A 218 -23.99 -8.54 -7.73
C TYR A 218 -23.70 -7.13 -8.25
N ALA A 219 -23.64 -6.13 -7.37
CA ALA A 219 -23.31 -4.76 -7.77
C ALA A 219 -21.86 -4.66 -8.25
N ALA A 220 -20.92 -5.33 -7.56
CA ALA A 220 -19.53 -5.43 -7.98
C ALA A 220 -19.40 -6.11 -9.37
N LEU A 221 -20.12 -7.21 -9.60
CA LEU A 221 -20.15 -7.88 -10.91
C LEU A 221 -20.68 -6.97 -12.02
N ASN A 222 -21.80 -6.29 -11.77
CA ASN A 222 -22.42 -5.41 -12.75
C ASN A 222 -21.56 -4.16 -13.01
N GLY A 223 -20.95 -3.60 -11.97
CA GLY A 223 -20.04 -2.46 -12.07
C GLY A 223 -18.82 -2.80 -12.93
N LEU A 224 -18.20 -3.95 -12.69
CA LEU A 224 -17.11 -4.46 -13.51
C LEU A 224 -17.52 -4.63 -14.97
N LYS A 225 -18.61 -5.35 -15.24
CA LYS A 225 -19.13 -5.54 -16.62
C LYS A 225 -19.43 -4.21 -17.31
N THR A 226 -20.00 -3.26 -16.58
CA THR A 226 -20.31 -1.93 -17.09
C THR A 226 -19.04 -1.19 -17.49
N ALA A 227 -18.03 -1.16 -16.61
CA ALA A 227 -16.75 -0.52 -16.92
C ALA A 227 -16.08 -1.10 -18.17
N LEU A 228 -16.05 -2.44 -18.29
CA LEU A 228 -15.46 -3.12 -19.46
C LEU A 228 -16.26 -2.93 -20.76
N HIS A 229 -17.57 -2.63 -20.67
CA HIS A 229 -18.39 -2.31 -21.84
C HIS A 229 -18.26 -0.83 -22.24
N GLN A 230 -18.08 0.08 -21.27
CA GLN A 230 -18.06 1.53 -21.49
C GLN A 230 -16.68 2.07 -21.89
N ALA A 231 -15.62 1.28 -21.72
CA ALA A 231 -14.27 1.68 -22.09
C ALA A 231 -13.50 0.53 -22.76
N THR A 232 -12.60 0.88 -23.68
CA THR A 232 -11.65 -0.08 -24.29
C THR A 232 -10.33 0.02 -23.55
N ALA A 233 -9.78 -1.12 -23.13
CA ALA A 233 -8.49 -1.16 -22.44
C ALA A 233 -7.38 -0.46 -23.26
N GLN A 234 -6.56 0.34 -22.60
CA GLN A 234 -5.33 0.89 -23.18
C GLN A 234 -4.17 -0.08 -22.95
N LYS A 235 -3.09 0.11 -23.70
CA LYS A 235 -1.86 -0.66 -23.50
C LYS A 235 -1.25 -0.34 -22.13
N ASP A 236 -1.09 0.95 -21.87
CA ASP A 236 -0.41 1.48 -20.70
C ASP A 236 -1.43 2.21 -19.81
N ASP A 237 -1.23 2.14 -18.49
CA ASP A 237 -1.99 2.96 -17.54
C ASP A 237 -1.47 4.40 -17.54
N VAL A 238 -2.25 5.32 -16.97
CA VAL A 238 -1.87 6.74 -16.88
C VAL A 238 -0.63 6.88 -15.99
N SER A 239 0.43 7.47 -16.56
CA SER A 239 1.63 7.82 -15.82
C SER A 239 1.34 8.92 -14.80
N SER A 240 1.94 8.81 -13.62
CA SER A 240 1.74 9.76 -12.54
C SER A 240 2.89 9.69 -11.56
N LEU A 241 3.28 10.83 -10.97
CA LEU A 241 4.18 10.85 -9.82
C LEU A 241 3.57 11.71 -8.72
N ASN A 242 3.35 11.11 -7.55
CA ASN A 242 2.83 11.81 -6.38
C ASN A 242 3.68 11.57 -5.15
N ILE A 243 3.85 12.65 -4.39
CA ILE A 243 4.39 12.63 -3.04
C ILE A 243 3.23 12.91 -2.09
N TYR A 244 2.81 11.86 -1.40
CA TYR A 244 1.74 11.88 -0.41
C TYR A 244 2.33 12.26 0.96
N GLY A 245 2.68 13.53 1.10
CA GLY A 245 3.38 14.05 2.27
C GLY A 245 2.57 13.97 3.57
N ALA A 246 1.24 13.91 3.48
CA ALA A 246 0.38 13.71 4.63
C ALA A 246 0.46 12.29 5.21
N MET A 247 0.88 11.29 4.41
CA MET A 247 1.01 9.89 4.85
C MET A 247 2.39 9.28 4.63
N ASP A 248 3.40 10.10 4.34
CA ASP A 248 4.79 9.67 4.13
C ASP A 248 4.93 8.54 3.09
N ARG A 249 4.24 8.69 1.95
CA ARG A 249 4.31 7.76 0.82
C ARG A 249 4.69 8.48 -0.47
N VAL A 250 5.31 7.74 -1.38
CA VAL A 250 5.55 8.17 -2.77
C VAL A 250 5.06 7.08 -3.70
N MET A 251 4.41 7.45 -4.80
CA MET A 251 4.12 6.55 -5.91
C MET A 251 4.48 7.20 -7.24
N GLN A 252 5.34 6.54 -8.00
CA GLN A 252 5.57 6.83 -9.41
C GLN A 252 4.99 5.69 -10.24
N LYS A 253 4.25 6.01 -11.29
CA LYS A 253 3.80 5.09 -12.33
C LYS A 253 4.32 5.59 -13.66
N THR A 254 4.97 4.69 -14.39
CA THR A 254 5.39 4.88 -15.78
C THR A 254 4.68 3.83 -16.64
N PRO A 255 4.78 3.90 -17.98
CA PRO A 255 4.20 2.87 -18.84
C PRO A 255 4.76 1.46 -18.60
N THR A 256 5.96 1.32 -18.03
CA THR A 256 6.69 0.05 -17.96
C THR A 256 6.89 -0.49 -16.54
N HIS A 257 6.80 0.37 -15.51
CA HIS A 257 6.97 -0.01 -14.11
C HIS A 257 6.38 1.06 -13.18
N ALA A 258 6.21 0.70 -11.91
CA ALA A 258 5.86 1.64 -10.84
C ALA A 258 6.79 1.47 -9.63
N VAL A 259 7.03 2.57 -8.93
CA VAL A 259 7.88 2.64 -7.73
C VAL A 259 7.09 3.24 -6.58
N GLY A 260 6.96 2.47 -5.50
CA GLY A 260 6.43 2.94 -4.22
C GLY A 260 7.54 3.14 -3.19
N ILE A 261 7.45 4.16 -2.34
CA ILE A 261 8.35 4.34 -1.20
C ILE A 261 7.52 4.53 0.07
N ALA A 262 7.79 3.70 1.08
CA ALA A 262 7.15 3.74 2.39
C ALA A 262 8.10 4.30 3.44
N MET A 263 7.73 5.44 4.02
CA MET A 263 8.49 6.16 5.04
C MET A 263 7.63 6.40 6.29
N TYR A 264 8.23 6.91 7.36
CA TYR A 264 7.51 7.39 8.55
C TYR A 264 8.27 8.56 9.18
N SER A 265 7.58 9.38 9.96
CA SER A 265 8.08 10.64 10.51
C SER A 265 7.49 10.91 11.90
N ASN A 266 7.54 12.16 12.36
CA ASN A 266 6.78 12.59 13.53
C ASN A 266 5.27 12.73 13.28
N ARG A 267 4.82 12.65 12.02
CA ARG A 267 3.41 12.70 11.59
C ARG A 267 2.78 11.30 11.55
N ILE A 268 3.48 10.36 10.93
CA ILE A 268 3.03 9.01 10.59
C ILE A 268 3.86 7.98 11.34
N ALA A 269 3.20 6.91 11.81
CA ALA A 269 3.90 5.84 12.52
C ALA A 269 4.57 4.83 11.59
N ASN A 270 5.55 4.11 12.12
CA ASN A 270 6.33 3.08 11.45
C ASN A 270 5.45 1.96 10.87
N PHE A 271 4.69 1.26 11.70
CA PHE A 271 3.77 0.19 11.27
C PHE A 271 2.70 -0.04 12.32
N GLU A 272 1.60 -0.67 11.92
CA GLU A 272 0.56 -1.10 12.84
C GLU A 272 0.64 -2.61 13.08
N TYR A 273 0.78 -2.98 14.35
CA TYR A 273 0.40 -4.26 14.92
C TYR A 273 -0.79 -4.04 15.85
N GLY A 274 -1.92 -4.66 15.54
CA GLY A 274 -3.18 -4.49 16.26
C GLY A 274 -4.07 -5.69 16.06
N ASN A 275 -4.88 -6.05 17.05
CA ASN A 275 -5.72 -7.25 17.03
C ASN A 275 -4.96 -8.53 16.69
N THR A 276 -3.69 -8.66 17.07
CA THR A 276 -2.78 -9.77 16.70
C THR A 276 -2.48 -9.88 15.19
N GLU A 277 -2.81 -8.87 14.39
CA GLU A 277 -2.48 -8.80 12.96
C GLU A 277 -1.15 -8.07 12.77
N ASN A 278 -0.29 -8.57 11.86
CA ASN A 278 0.91 -7.92 11.32
C ASN A 278 2.14 -7.89 12.26
N SER A 279 2.43 -9.01 12.94
CA SER A 279 3.44 -9.08 14.02
C SER A 279 4.88 -8.80 13.57
N HIS A 280 5.23 -9.03 12.31
CA HIS A 280 6.61 -8.91 11.81
C HIS A 280 6.85 -7.69 10.88
N ALA A 281 5.98 -6.67 10.92
CA ALA A 281 6.07 -5.53 10.01
C ALA A 281 7.03 -4.41 10.44
N TRP A 282 7.96 -4.71 11.34
CA TRP A 282 8.84 -3.74 12.02
C TRP A 282 9.50 -2.70 11.10
N HIS A 283 9.90 -3.13 9.89
CA HIS A 283 10.69 -2.32 8.96
C HIS A 283 9.91 -1.90 7.71
N THR A 284 8.58 -2.09 7.66
CA THR A 284 7.76 -1.83 6.46
C THR A 284 7.67 -0.36 6.04
N ALA A 285 8.13 0.57 6.88
CA ALA A 285 8.22 2.00 6.59
C ALA A 285 9.62 2.60 6.82
N ASP A 286 10.67 1.78 7.00
CA ASP A 286 12.05 2.26 7.22
C ASP A 286 12.72 2.74 5.91
N GLY A 287 11.95 3.39 5.03
CA GLY A 287 12.32 3.69 3.66
C GLY A 287 12.23 2.48 2.74
N MET A 288 11.20 1.64 2.92
CA MET A 288 11.00 0.45 2.09
C MET A 288 10.61 0.86 0.67
N VAL A 289 11.27 0.27 -0.33
CA VAL A 289 11.04 0.52 -1.76
C VAL A 289 10.29 -0.66 -2.38
N TYR A 290 9.20 -0.35 -3.08
CA TYR A 290 8.38 -1.30 -3.81
C TYR A 290 8.61 -1.08 -5.30
N LEU A 291 9.07 -2.11 -6.02
CA LEU A 291 9.20 -2.05 -7.48
C LEU A 291 8.21 -3.01 -8.13
N TYR A 292 7.25 -2.44 -8.84
CA TYR A 292 6.24 -3.15 -9.60
C TYR A 292 6.61 -3.14 -11.09
N ASN A 293 6.71 -4.31 -11.67
CA ASN A 293 6.79 -4.51 -13.12
C ASN A 293 5.67 -5.48 -13.54
N ASN A 294 5.83 -6.18 -14.66
CA ASN A 294 4.85 -7.14 -15.14
C ASN A 294 4.81 -8.44 -14.29
N ASP A 295 5.69 -8.60 -13.30
CA ASP A 295 5.63 -9.70 -12.34
C ASP A 295 4.53 -9.45 -11.31
N LEU A 296 3.44 -10.21 -11.43
CA LEU A 296 2.33 -10.19 -10.50
C LEU A 296 2.56 -11.06 -9.26
N ASN A 297 3.61 -11.89 -9.25
CA ASN A 297 3.95 -12.72 -8.10
C ASN A 297 4.70 -11.93 -7.02
N GLN A 298 5.50 -10.94 -7.42
CA GLN A 298 6.12 -10.01 -6.49
C GLN A 298 5.04 -9.29 -5.66
N PHE A 299 5.14 -9.39 -4.33
CA PHE A 299 4.13 -8.95 -3.34
C PHE A 299 2.79 -9.69 -3.40
N GLY A 300 2.73 -10.82 -4.12
CA GLY A 300 1.56 -11.67 -4.23
C GLY A 300 1.34 -12.59 -3.03
N GLU A 301 0.54 -13.63 -3.24
CA GLU A 301 0.18 -14.60 -2.22
C GLU A 301 1.42 -15.26 -1.59
N GLY A 302 1.49 -15.27 -0.26
CA GLY A 302 2.60 -15.89 0.48
C GLY A 302 3.86 -15.04 0.58
N TYR A 303 3.94 -13.87 -0.08
CA TYR A 303 5.10 -12.97 0.02
C TYR A 303 5.37 -12.56 1.48
N TRP A 304 4.35 -11.99 2.15
CA TRP A 304 4.49 -11.42 3.49
C TRP A 304 4.84 -12.42 4.59
N THR A 305 4.61 -13.70 4.37
CA THR A 305 4.96 -14.77 5.31
C THR A 305 6.32 -15.43 5.01
N THR A 306 6.84 -15.28 3.78
CA THR A 306 8.11 -15.91 3.39
C THR A 306 9.26 -14.92 3.23
N VAL A 307 9.00 -13.63 2.98
CA VAL A 307 10.01 -12.58 2.94
C VAL A 307 10.76 -12.52 4.28
N ASP A 308 12.03 -12.09 4.27
CA ASP A 308 12.74 -11.83 5.51
C ASP A 308 12.33 -10.44 6.04
N PRO A 309 11.61 -10.34 7.17
CA PRO A 309 11.15 -9.05 7.66
C PRO A 309 12.31 -8.12 8.05
N TYR A 310 13.50 -8.65 8.31
CA TYR A 310 14.72 -7.86 8.57
C TYR A 310 15.43 -7.40 7.29
N ARG A 311 14.99 -7.86 6.12
CA ARG A 311 15.63 -7.50 4.84
C ARG A 311 14.64 -7.01 3.79
N LEU A 312 13.75 -6.12 4.19
CA LEU A 312 12.82 -5.49 3.25
C LEU A 312 13.56 -4.52 2.31
N PRO A 313 13.29 -4.52 0.99
CA PRO A 313 14.02 -3.73 0.01
C PRO A 313 14.08 -2.24 0.34
N GLY A 314 15.23 -1.61 0.17
CA GLY A 314 15.47 -0.18 0.39
C GLY A 314 15.73 0.22 1.85
N THR A 315 15.42 -0.63 2.83
CA THR A 315 15.54 -0.28 4.25
C THR A 315 16.99 -0.19 4.72
N THR A 316 17.24 0.61 5.76
CA THR A 316 18.49 0.57 6.54
C THR A 316 18.11 0.18 7.97
N VAL A 317 18.58 -0.96 8.45
CA VAL A 317 18.05 -1.59 9.67
C VAL A 317 19.15 -2.04 10.62
N ASP A 318 18.81 -2.11 11.90
CA ASP A 318 19.52 -2.90 12.90
C ASP A 318 18.85 -4.28 12.97
N THR A 319 19.64 -5.33 12.75
CA THR A 319 19.17 -6.72 12.66
C THR A 319 19.01 -7.42 14.01
N VAL A 320 19.00 -6.67 15.10
CA VAL A 320 18.65 -7.20 16.43
C VAL A 320 17.28 -7.87 16.39
N SER A 321 17.16 -9.04 17.02
CA SER A 321 15.90 -9.79 17.09
C SER A 321 14.82 -9.00 17.84
N LEU A 322 13.65 -8.87 17.23
CA LEU A 322 12.49 -8.14 17.74
C LEU A 322 11.34 -9.11 18.08
N PRO A 323 10.68 -8.95 19.24
CA PRO A 323 9.40 -9.61 19.52
C PRO A 323 8.28 -9.17 18.57
N ASP A 324 7.24 -9.99 18.46
CA ASP A 324 6.00 -9.68 17.73
C ASP A 324 5.47 -8.28 18.08
N GLY A 325 5.32 -7.44 17.05
CA GLY A 325 4.75 -6.10 17.18
C GLY A 325 5.61 -5.11 17.98
N GLU A 326 6.86 -5.46 18.31
CA GLU A 326 7.76 -4.59 19.07
C GLU A 326 7.82 -3.19 18.47
N LYS A 327 7.56 -2.18 19.31
CA LYS A 327 7.52 -0.76 18.93
C LYS A 327 6.56 -0.40 17.79
N SER A 328 5.52 -1.19 17.54
CA SER A 328 4.37 -0.79 16.72
C SER A 328 3.86 0.59 17.14
N SER A 329 3.31 1.35 16.17
CA SER A 329 2.75 2.69 16.39
C SER A 329 3.76 3.77 16.81
N SER A 330 5.06 3.52 16.62
CA SER A 330 6.10 4.50 16.95
C SER A 330 6.25 5.53 15.85
N LYS A 331 6.35 6.80 16.24
CA LYS A 331 6.66 7.92 15.34
C LYS A 331 8.11 8.34 15.52
N SER A 332 8.78 8.66 14.42
CA SER A 332 10.15 9.16 14.45
C SER A 332 10.20 10.54 15.12
N PRO A 333 11.30 10.93 15.80
CA PRO A 333 11.49 12.31 16.23
C PRO A 333 11.72 13.28 15.05
N GLN A 334 11.89 12.76 13.83
CA GLN A 334 12.26 13.55 12.65
C GLN A 334 11.02 14.03 11.88
N ALA A 335 11.04 15.32 11.49
CA ALA A 335 10.07 15.89 10.56
C ALA A 335 10.54 15.81 9.10
N TRP A 336 11.86 15.65 8.87
CA TRP A 336 12.51 15.67 7.56
C TRP A 336 12.26 14.36 6.81
N VAL A 337 11.03 14.24 6.29
CA VAL A 337 10.54 13.09 5.53
C VAL A 337 9.55 13.64 4.51
N GLY A 338 9.70 13.25 3.24
CA GLY A 338 8.88 13.76 2.14
C GLY A 338 9.71 13.99 0.89
N GLY A 339 9.34 14.98 0.08
CA GLY A 339 10.09 15.32 -1.12
C GLY A 339 9.42 16.38 -1.99
N ALA A 340 9.94 16.56 -3.19
CA ALA A 340 9.38 17.44 -4.22
C ALA A 340 9.33 16.73 -5.58
N THR A 341 8.36 17.11 -6.41
CA THR A 341 8.15 16.58 -7.76
C THR A 341 7.54 17.63 -8.69
N ASP A 342 7.84 17.51 -9.99
CA ASP A 342 7.16 18.21 -11.09
C ASP A 342 6.07 17.36 -11.78
N GLY A 343 5.78 16.17 -11.23
CA GLY A 343 4.86 15.17 -11.79
C GLY A 343 5.53 14.12 -12.69
N THR A 344 6.81 14.29 -13.04
CA THR A 344 7.58 13.35 -13.89
C THR A 344 8.77 12.75 -13.14
N ILE A 345 9.52 13.59 -12.45
CA ILE A 345 10.67 13.19 -11.61
C ILE A 345 10.45 13.60 -10.15
N ALA A 346 11.20 12.98 -9.23
CA ALA A 346 11.15 13.36 -7.81
C ALA A 346 12.52 13.32 -7.14
N SER A 347 12.65 14.18 -6.14
CA SER A 347 13.66 14.09 -5.07
C SER A 347 12.94 13.81 -3.76
N VAL A 348 13.24 12.69 -3.13
CA VAL A 348 12.59 12.19 -1.92
C VAL A 348 13.66 11.98 -0.84
N GLY A 349 13.32 12.26 0.42
CA GLY A 349 14.24 12.14 1.54
C GLY A 349 13.56 11.66 2.81
N MET A 350 14.33 10.96 3.64
CA MET A 350 13.95 10.48 4.96
C MET A 350 15.15 10.56 5.91
N ALA A 351 15.03 11.37 6.96
CA ALA A 351 15.90 11.27 8.12
C ALA A 351 15.41 10.10 9.00
N LEU A 352 16.01 8.92 8.81
CA LEU A 352 15.75 7.74 9.61
C LEU A 352 16.34 7.94 11.01
N ASN A 353 15.55 7.70 12.04
CA ASN A 353 16.00 7.77 13.43
C ASN A 353 15.21 6.79 14.30
N LYS A 354 15.85 5.68 14.67
CA LYS A 354 15.23 4.59 15.43
C LYS A 354 15.25 4.81 16.96
N ALA A 355 15.60 6.01 17.44
CA ALA A 355 15.69 6.32 18.88
C ALA A 355 14.38 6.02 19.64
N ASN A 356 13.23 6.35 19.06
CA ASN A 356 11.91 6.08 19.67
C ASN A 356 11.53 4.59 19.65
N GLU A 357 12.30 3.77 18.93
CA GLU A 357 12.14 2.32 18.85
C GLU A 357 13.20 1.59 19.71
N GLY A 358 13.94 2.33 20.55
CA GLY A 358 14.95 1.75 21.45
C GLY A 358 16.26 1.36 20.79
N GLN A 359 16.48 1.76 19.53
CA GLN A 359 17.73 1.56 18.79
C GLN A 359 18.44 2.91 18.58
N ASN A 360 19.73 2.91 18.34
CA ASN A 360 20.50 4.15 18.09
C ASN A 360 20.82 4.39 16.61
N LEU A 361 20.25 3.58 15.70
CA LEU A 361 20.45 3.70 14.27
C LEU A 361 19.85 5.01 13.73
N GLN A 362 20.67 5.77 13.01
CA GLN A 362 20.30 6.98 12.29
C GLN A 362 20.89 6.97 10.89
N ALA A 363 20.18 7.53 9.90
CA ALA A 363 20.66 7.68 8.54
C ALA A 363 19.90 8.80 7.80
N MET A 364 20.56 9.46 6.86
CA MET A 364 19.91 10.31 5.85
C MET A 364 19.73 9.47 4.58
N LYS A 365 18.49 9.12 4.25
CA LYS A 365 18.15 8.31 3.07
C LYS A 365 17.51 9.22 2.03
N SER A 366 17.97 9.14 0.78
CA SER A 366 17.41 9.93 -0.32
C SER A 366 17.19 9.06 -1.55
N TRP A 367 16.12 9.36 -2.28
CA TRP A 367 15.76 8.69 -3.53
C TRP A 367 15.51 9.73 -4.61
N PHE A 368 16.11 9.54 -5.78
CA PHE A 368 15.82 10.33 -6.97
C PHE A 368 15.15 9.44 -7.99
N LEU A 369 13.87 9.72 -8.27
CA LEU A 369 13.08 8.98 -9.25
C LEU A 369 13.24 9.67 -10.61
N LEU A 370 14.07 9.08 -11.47
CA LEU A 370 14.44 9.62 -12.78
C LEU A 370 13.96 8.66 -13.87
N ASN A 371 12.66 8.66 -14.17
CA ASN A 371 11.98 7.86 -15.20
C ASN A 371 12.37 6.37 -15.31
N ASP A 372 13.54 6.03 -15.86
CA ASP A 372 14.06 4.67 -16.02
C ASP A 372 15.07 4.25 -14.93
N GLN A 373 15.35 5.12 -13.96
CA GLN A 373 16.34 4.90 -12.90
C GLN A 373 15.86 5.41 -11.55
N ILE A 374 16.17 4.64 -10.50
CA ILE A 374 16.05 5.08 -9.12
C ILE A 374 17.45 5.22 -8.54
N ILE A 375 17.87 6.45 -8.24
CA ILE A 375 19.14 6.70 -7.55
C ILE A 375 18.89 6.66 -6.04
N ASN A 376 19.55 5.75 -5.34
CA ASN A 376 19.36 5.51 -3.91
C ASN A 376 20.62 5.94 -3.17
N LEU A 377 20.51 6.96 -2.34
CA LEU A 377 21.61 7.50 -1.55
C LEU A 377 21.36 7.30 -0.06
N GLY A 378 22.43 6.99 0.66
CA GLY A 378 22.47 6.99 2.10
C GLY A 378 23.73 7.68 2.59
N ALA A 379 23.56 8.58 3.55
CA ALA A 379 24.67 9.23 4.24
C ALA A 379 24.42 9.29 5.75
N ASN A 380 25.48 9.62 6.49
CA ASN A 380 25.44 9.78 7.94
C ASN A 380 24.83 8.56 8.65
N ILE A 381 25.14 7.37 8.17
CA ILE A 381 24.69 6.13 8.80
C ILE A 381 25.51 5.95 10.08
N ASN A 382 24.82 6.01 11.22
CA ASN A 382 25.43 5.90 12.53
C ASN A 382 24.64 4.92 13.38
N GLY A 383 25.34 4.06 14.10
CA GLY A 383 24.69 3.13 15.03
C GLY A 383 25.70 2.17 15.65
N THR A 384 25.27 1.54 16.74
CA THR A 384 26.03 0.51 17.46
C THR A 384 25.05 -0.49 18.01
N THR A 385 25.22 -1.75 17.65
CA THR A 385 24.30 -2.85 17.99
C THR A 385 25.08 -4.11 18.39
N ALA A 386 24.39 -5.06 19.00
CA ALA A 386 24.89 -6.41 19.25
C ALA A 386 24.73 -7.36 18.04
N ALA A 387 23.99 -6.93 17.01
CA ALA A 387 23.81 -7.62 15.74
C ALA A 387 24.59 -6.90 14.63
N ASP A 388 24.00 -6.71 13.46
CA ASP A 388 24.56 -5.95 12.35
C ASP A 388 23.64 -4.82 11.89
N ILE A 389 24.23 -3.72 11.42
CA ILE A 389 23.51 -2.69 10.65
C ILE A 389 23.68 -2.99 9.16
N GLU A 390 22.55 -3.05 8.45
CA GLU A 390 22.49 -3.38 7.03
C GLU A 390 21.72 -2.32 6.24
N THR A 391 22.06 -2.12 4.97
CA THR A 391 21.14 -1.51 3.99
C THR A 391 20.80 -2.52 2.94
N ILE A 392 19.50 -2.75 2.75
CA ILE A 392 18.99 -3.75 1.83
C ILE A 392 18.78 -3.09 0.49
N ILE A 393 19.52 -3.53 -0.51
CA ILE A 393 19.38 -3.03 -1.88
C ILE A 393 18.12 -3.62 -2.49
N ASP A 394 17.96 -4.93 -2.37
CA ASP A 394 16.73 -5.63 -2.72
C ASP A 394 16.66 -7.00 -2.01
N GLN A 395 15.44 -7.51 -1.89
CA GLN A 395 15.11 -8.89 -1.56
C GLN A 395 14.00 -9.33 -2.52
N ARG A 396 14.39 -9.60 -3.76
CA ARG A 396 13.47 -9.85 -4.86
C ARG A 396 12.99 -11.30 -4.83
N GLN A 397 11.68 -11.52 -4.89
CA GLN A 397 11.15 -12.86 -5.11
C GLN A 397 11.53 -13.30 -6.53
N ILE A 398 12.04 -14.51 -6.67
CA ILE A 398 12.50 -15.06 -7.95
C ILE A 398 11.99 -16.49 -8.13
N ASP A 399 11.81 -16.89 -9.38
CA ASP A 399 11.71 -18.30 -9.74
C ASP A 399 13.11 -18.82 -10.14
N PRO A 400 13.77 -19.65 -9.32
CA PRO A 400 15.12 -20.13 -9.60
C PRO A 400 15.19 -21.03 -10.85
N ALA A 401 14.07 -21.55 -11.35
CA ALA A 401 14.04 -22.34 -12.58
C ALA A 401 14.17 -21.47 -13.84
N THR A 402 13.71 -20.23 -13.79
CA THR A 402 13.61 -19.33 -14.95
C THR A 402 14.42 -18.04 -14.81
N THR A 403 14.88 -17.72 -13.61
CA THR A 403 15.64 -16.50 -13.32
C THR A 403 17.14 -16.74 -13.46
N LYS A 404 17.80 -15.92 -14.28
CA LYS A 404 19.26 -15.86 -14.41
C LYS A 404 19.78 -14.59 -13.75
N ILE A 405 20.60 -14.73 -12.73
CA ILE A 405 21.31 -13.59 -12.14
C ILE A 405 22.68 -13.45 -12.81
N THR A 406 23.02 -12.24 -13.23
CA THR A 406 24.35 -11.86 -13.68
C THR A 406 24.98 -10.96 -12.62
N VAL A 407 26.23 -11.22 -12.23
CA VAL A 407 27.02 -10.44 -11.27
C VAL A 407 28.32 -10.05 -11.94
N ASP A 408 28.57 -8.75 -12.06
CA ASP A 408 29.79 -8.17 -12.63
C ASP A 408 30.15 -8.78 -14.01
N GLY A 409 29.14 -8.99 -14.85
CA GLY A 409 29.27 -9.56 -16.20
C GLY A 409 29.41 -11.08 -16.26
N GLN A 410 29.32 -11.79 -15.12
CA GLN A 410 29.40 -13.25 -15.05
C GLN A 410 28.11 -13.84 -14.51
N VAL A 411 27.74 -15.04 -14.97
CA VAL A 411 26.57 -15.75 -14.42
C VAL A 411 26.79 -16.04 -12.94
N TYR A 412 25.77 -15.76 -12.12
CA TYR A 412 25.76 -16.06 -10.70
C TYR A 412 25.81 -17.57 -10.49
N THR A 413 26.77 -18.01 -9.70
CA THR A 413 26.93 -19.41 -9.30
C THR A 413 27.21 -19.50 -7.80
N LYS A 414 28.26 -18.81 -7.34
CA LYS A 414 28.74 -18.82 -5.95
C LYS A 414 29.36 -17.50 -5.50
N GLN A 415 29.26 -16.44 -6.32
CA GLN A 415 29.72 -15.11 -5.96
C GLN A 415 29.05 -14.72 -4.64
N LYS A 416 29.83 -14.15 -3.72
CA LYS A 416 29.31 -13.68 -2.42
C LYS A 416 29.02 -12.20 -2.42
N THR A 417 29.62 -11.48 -3.36
CA THR A 417 29.55 -10.03 -3.44
C THR A 417 29.36 -9.56 -4.87
N VAL A 418 28.82 -8.35 -4.98
CA VAL A 418 28.65 -7.57 -6.22
C VAL A 418 29.48 -6.30 -6.05
N SER A 419 30.41 -6.05 -6.97
CA SER A 419 31.32 -4.89 -6.86
C SER A 419 30.94 -3.75 -7.77
N ARG A 420 30.32 -4.03 -8.93
CA ARG A 420 29.95 -3.01 -9.93
C ARG A 420 28.47 -3.05 -10.25
N TRP A 421 27.95 -4.22 -10.59
CA TRP A 421 26.53 -4.36 -10.89
C TRP A 421 26.05 -5.81 -10.83
N ALA A 422 24.77 -5.97 -10.56
CA ALA A 422 24.05 -7.22 -10.71
C ALA A 422 22.79 -6.98 -11.52
N ASN A 423 22.31 -8.02 -12.20
CA ASN A 423 21.04 -7.96 -12.91
C ASN A 423 20.30 -9.28 -12.71
N ILE A 424 19.05 -9.17 -12.26
CA ILE A 424 18.12 -10.30 -12.15
C ILE A 424 17.37 -10.35 -13.47
N ASN A 425 17.70 -11.34 -14.32
CA ASN A 425 17.06 -11.52 -15.61
C ASN A 425 16.00 -12.62 -15.53
N THR A 426 14.80 -12.32 -16.01
CA THR A 426 13.67 -13.25 -16.08
C THR A 426 13.38 -13.65 -17.53
N THR A 427 12.43 -14.56 -17.72
CA THR A 427 11.96 -14.96 -19.06
C THR A 427 11.27 -13.83 -19.82
N ASP A 428 10.55 -12.97 -19.10
CA ASP A 428 10.04 -11.71 -19.60
C ASP A 428 11.05 -10.59 -19.30
N PRO A 429 11.71 -9.97 -20.29
CA PRO A 429 12.67 -8.89 -20.07
C PRO A 429 12.07 -7.65 -19.39
N GLU A 430 10.75 -7.45 -19.48
CA GLU A 430 10.07 -6.37 -18.74
C GLU A 430 10.06 -6.61 -17.23
N ASN A 431 10.45 -7.81 -16.78
CA ASN A 431 10.59 -8.14 -15.37
C ASN A 431 12.03 -8.12 -14.84
N ASN A 432 13.00 -7.79 -15.70
CA ASN A 432 14.38 -7.68 -15.29
C ASN A 432 14.59 -6.52 -14.30
N VAL A 433 15.57 -6.66 -13.40
CA VAL A 433 15.95 -5.58 -12.49
C VAL A 433 17.47 -5.52 -12.32
N GLY A 434 18.06 -4.40 -12.75
CA GLY A 434 19.47 -4.11 -12.60
C GLY A 434 19.78 -3.31 -11.35
N TYR A 435 20.93 -3.57 -10.74
CA TYR A 435 21.48 -2.82 -9.61
C TYR A 435 22.91 -2.42 -9.93
N ILE A 436 23.22 -1.14 -9.84
CA ILE A 436 24.58 -0.61 -10.08
C ILE A 436 25.11 -0.10 -8.75
N ILE A 437 26.27 -0.60 -8.33
CA ILE A 437 26.97 -0.16 -7.12
C ILE A 437 27.95 0.95 -7.53
N ALA A 438 27.81 2.12 -6.92
CA ALA A 438 28.62 3.26 -7.31
C ALA A 438 30.11 3.02 -7.07
N LYS A 439 30.93 3.57 -7.97
CA LYS A 439 32.38 3.43 -7.92
C LYS A 439 32.93 4.05 -6.62
N GLY A 440 33.65 3.25 -5.84
CA GLY A 440 34.24 3.67 -4.57
C GLY A 440 33.48 3.19 -3.34
N ASN A 441 32.24 2.71 -3.50
CA ASN A 441 31.53 2.01 -2.44
C ASN A 441 32.10 0.60 -2.21
N ALA A 442 31.91 0.10 -0.99
CA ALA A 442 32.24 -1.27 -0.66
C ALA A 442 31.37 -2.24 -1.49
N PRO A 443 31.90 -3.42 -1.86
CA PRO A 443 31.09 -4.47 -2.48
C PRO A 443 29.94 -4.87 -1.58
N VAL A 444 28.79 -5.14 -2.18
CA VAL A 444 27.56 -5.53 -1.46
C VAL A 444 27.42 -7.04 -1.50
N THR A 445 26.82 -7.63 -0.48
CA THR A 445 26.58 -9.07 -0.45
C THR A 445 25.48 -9.46 -1.44
N ILE A 446 25.54 -10.68 -1.96
CA ILE A 446 24.46 -11.30 -2.73
C ILE A 446 24.26 -12.75 -2.29
N ASN A 447 23.01 -13.14 -2.07
CA ASN A 447 22.64 -14.53 -1.81
C ASN A 447 21.30 -14.89 -2.47
N GLN A 448 21.08 -16.20 -2.59
CA GLN A 448 19.76 -16.76 -2.86
C GLN A 448 19.34 -17.65 -1.69
N ALA A 449 18.09 -17.49 -1.24
CA ALA A 449 17.55 -18.29 -0.16
C ALA A 449 16.09 -18.65 -0.44
N THR A 450 15.76 -19.92 -0.26
CA THR A 450 14.37 -20.39 -0.26
C THR A 450 13.84 -20.36 1.16
N ARG A 451 12.73 -19.65 1.36
CA ARG A 451 12.11 -19.40 2.66
C ARG A 451 10.71 -19.99 2.68
N THR A 452 10.29 -20.42 3.86
CA THR A 452 8.96 -20.98 4.11
C THR A 452 8.31 -20.26 5.28
N GLY A 453 6.99 -20.13 5.24
CA GLY A 453 6.21 -19.52 6.31
C GLY A 453 4.72 -19.76 6.13
N THR A 454 3.95 -19.46 7.18
CA THR A 454 2.49 -19.46 7.19
C THR A 454 1.94 -18.09 7.58
N TYR A 455 0.71 -17.76 7.20
CA TYR A 455 0.09 -16.50 7.65
C TYR A 455 -0.17 -16.47 9.16
N LYS A 456 -0.25 -17.63 9.81
CA LYS A 456 -0.31 -17.74 11.27
C LYS A 456 0.93 -17.19 11.97
N ASP A 457 2.08 -17.21 11.31
CA ASP A 457 3.33 -16.64 11.87
C ASP A 457 3.24 -15.11 12.00
N ILE A 458 2.35 -14.46 11.24
CA ILE A 458 2.25 -13.00 11.19
C ILE A 458 0.88 -12.45 11.59
N ASN A 459 -0.13 -13.31 11.79
CA ASN A 459 -1.49 -12.89 12.05
C ASN A 459 -2.28 -13.94 12.87
N GLY A 460 -2.74 -13.55 14.05
CA GLY A 460 -3.57 -14.38 14.94
C GLY A 460 -5.08 -14.24 14.72
N TYR A 461 -5.55 -13.20 14.03
CA TYR A 461 -6.98 -12.92 13.81
C TYR A 461 -7.52 -13.50 12.51
N PHE A 462 -6.70 -13.43 11.45
CA PHE A 462 -6.94 -13.99 10.12
C PHE A 462 -5.85 -15.00 9.75
N PRO A 463 -5.60 -16.04 10.58
CA PRO A 463 -4.50 -16.97 10.38
C PRO A 463 -4.78 -17.96 9.24
N SER A 464 -3.72 -18.62 8.78
CA SER A 464 -3.80 -19.85 7.99
C SER A 464 -2.54 -20.68 8.21
N ASP A 465 -2.70 -21.99 8.36
CA ASP A 465 -1.61 -22.96 8.48
C ASP A 465 -1.06 -23.41 7.09
N THR A 466 -1.57 -22.86 5.98
CA THR A 466 -1.01 -23.11 4.64
C THR A 466 0.45 -22.68 4.60
N VAL A 467 1.33 -23.62 4.26
CA VAL A 467 2.78 -23.37 4.11
C VAL A 467 3.07 -22.83 2.72
N TYR A 468 3.61 -21.62 2.68
CA TYR A 468 4.13 -20.99 1.47
C TYR A 468 5.62 -21.20 1.38
N LYS A 469 6.14 -21.20 0.14
CA LYS A 469 7.56 -21.38 -0.14
C LYS A 469 7.97 -20.53 -1.33
N HIS A 470 8.81 -19.53 -1.10
CA HIS A 470 9.33 -18.63 -2.13
C HIS A 470 10.85 -18.56 -2.07
N THR A 471 11.48 -18.33 -3.22
CA THR A 471 12.94 -18.11 -3.31
C THR A 471 13.20 -16.64 -3.52
N TYR A 472 14.21 -16.11 -2.84
CA TYR A 472 14.58 -14.71 -2.89
C TYR A 472 16.03 -14.53 -3.30
N ALA A 473 16.32 -13.53 -4.12
CA ALA A 473 17.65 -12.98 -4.32
C ALA A 473 17.80 -11.74 -3.43
N THR A 474 18.75 -11.77 -2.50
CA THR A 474 18.97 -10.67 -1.55
C THR A 474 20.30 -10.00 -1.83
N LEU A 475 20.29 -8.67 -1.98
CA LEU A 475 21.48 -7.82 -2.07
C LEU A 475 21.52 -6.87 -0.87
N ALA A 476 22.64 -6.83 -0.14
CA ALA A 476 22.75 -5.97 1.05
C ALA A 476 24.14 -5.37 1.22
N ALA A 477 24.20 -4.07 1.49
CA ALA A 477 25.38 -3.37 1.98
C ALA A 477 25.51 -3.59 3.49
N MET A 478 26.67 -4.11 3.92
CA MET A 478 26.93 -4.46 5.31
C MET A 478 27.70 -3.32 5.98
N HIS A 479 27.09 -2.67 6.98
CA HIS A 479 27.72 -1.60 7.77
C HIS A 479 28.36 -2.13 9.07
N GLY A 480 28.02 -3.37 9.46
CA GLY A 480 28.56 -4.07 10.61
C GLY A 480 27.91 -3.66 11.95
N ALA A 481 28.43 -4.22 13.04
CA ALA A 481 27.93 -3.95 14.40
C ALA A 481 28.14 -2.51 14.88
N THR A 482 29.05 -1.76 14.27
CA THR A 482 29.28 -0.34 14.58
C THR A 482 29.61 0.41 13.31
N VAL A 483 28.86 1.46 13.04
CA VAL A 483 29.06 2.34 11.90
C VAL A 483 29.06 3.79 12.36
N LYS A 484 30.00 4.56 11.83
CA LYS A 484 30.10 6.00 12.06
C LYS A 484 30.28 6.69 10.72
N ASN A 485 29.36 7.59 10.39
CA ASN A 485 29.31 8.28 9.09
C ASN A 485 29.38 7.32 7.89
N GLY A 486 28.69 6.17 7.99
CA GLY A 486 28.56 5.24 6.87
C GLY A 486 27.73 5.84 5.74
N SER A 487 27.86 5.27 4.54
CA SER A 487 27.14 5.70 3.36
C SER A 487 26.86 4.53 2.41
N TYR A 488 25.90 4.73 1.50
CA TYR A 488 25.71 3.90 0.32
C TYR A 488 25.28 4.77 -0.86
N GLU A 489 25.53 4.27 -2.05
CA GLU A 489 25.02 4.79 -3.32
C GLU A 489 24.85 3.59 -4.26
N TYR A 490 23.63 3.41 -4.75
CA TYR A 490 23.33 2.45 -5.80
C TYR A 490 22.18 2.93 -6.68
N VAL A 491 22.12 2.41 -7.90
CA VAL A 491 21.03 2.67 -8.84
C VAL A 491 20.24 1.40 -9.08
N THR A 492 18.92 1.49 -8.98
CA THR A 492 18.01 0.46 -9.48
C THR A 492 17.58 0.83 -10.89
N VAL A 493 17.70 -0.10 -11.84
CA VAL A 493 17.35 0.08 -13.24
C VAL A 493 16.29 -0.98 -13.62
N PRO A 494 14.99 -0.62 -13.56
CA PRO A 494 13.91 -1.52 -13.96
C PRO A 494 14.01 -1.91 -15.44
N ASN A 495 13.57 -3.12 -15.75
CA ASN A 495 13.33 -3.64 -17.09
C ASN A 495 14.59 -3.61 -17.99
N ALA A 496 15.77 -3.71 -17.38
CA ALA A 496 17.05 -3.52 -18.04
C ALA A 496 17.73 -4.85 -18.44
N THR A 497 18.41 -4.84 -19.58
CA THR A 497 19.27 -5.95 -20.01
C THR A 497 20.64 -5.84 -19.37
N ASP A 498 21.38 -6.96 -19.32
CA ASP A 498 22.79 -6.98 -18.89
C ASP A 498 23.63 -5.92 -19.62
N THR A 499 23.39 -5.72 -20.92
CA THR A 499 24.10 -4.71 -21.73
C THR A 499 23.81 -3.28 -21.26
N LYS A 500 22.53 -2.94 -21.01
CA LYS A 500 22.15 -1.59 -20.53
C LYS A 500 22.70 -1.33 -19.13
N VAL A 501 22.61 -2.30 -18.22
CA VAL A 501 23.14 -2.18 -16.85
C VAL A 501 24.66 -2.03 -16.88
N ALA A 502 25.37 -2.85 -17.66
CA ALA A 502 26.82 -2.76 -17.80
C ALA A 502 27.28 -1.43 -18.39
N GLN A 503 26.55 -0.89 -19.38
CA GLN A 503 26.82 0.41 -19.99
C GLN A 503 26.63 1.54 -18.98
N LEU A 504 25.51 1.58 -18.27
CA LEU A 504 25.25 2.58 -17.23
C LEU A 504 26.27 2.48 -16.08
N ALA A 505 26.68 1.27 -15.70
CA ALA A 505 27.71 1.07 -14.66
C ALA A 505 29.11 1.57 -15.10
N GLN A 506 29.38 1.66 -16.40
CA GLN A 506 30.64 2.20 -16.93
C GLN A 506 30.55 3.71 -17.18
N SER A 507 29.39 4.18 -17.61
CA SER A 507 29.15 5.59 -17.95
C SER A 507 27.75 5.97 -17.49
N PRO A 508 27.60 6.33 -16.20
CA PRO A 508 26.33 6.81 -15.68
C PRO A 508 25.89 8.07 -16.44
N ASP A 509 24.59 8.19 -16.68
CA ASP A 509 23.96 9.38 -17.24
C ASP A 509 23.51 10.37 -16.16
N TYR A 510 23.86 10.11 -14.90
CA TYR A 510 23.68 10.99 -13.75
C TYR A 510 25.02 11.28 -13.05
N MET A 511 25.03 12.33 -12.22
CA MET A 511 26.17 12.68 -11.38
C MET A 511 25.68 13.02 -9.97
N VAL A 512 26.20 12.32 -8.96
CA VAL A 512 25.96 12.69 -7.55
C VAL A 512 26.82 13.89 -7.21
N LEU A 513 26.18 15.02 -6.93
CA LEU A 513 26.87 16.24 -6.52
C LEU A 513 27.34 16.19 -5.06
N ALA A 514 26.54 15.57 -4.19
CA ALA A 514 26.85 15.36 -2.78
C ALA A 514 26.10 14.15 -2.22
N ASN A 515 26.75 13.41 -1.32
CA ASN A 515 26.15 12.34 -0.52
C ASN A 515 26.76 12.41 0.89
N THR A 516 26.32 13.41 1.66
CA THR A 516 26.90 13.82 2.95
C THR A 516 25.82 13.90 4.03
N GLY A 517 26.24 14.04 5.29
CA GLY A 517 25.31 14.21 6.42
C GLY A 517 24.84 15.64 6.67
N GLU A 518 25.23 16.59 5.81
CA GLU A 518 24.89 18.01 5.89
C GLU A 518 23.55 18.34 5.23
#